data_AF-A0A6J0CW26-F1
#
_entry.id   AF-A0A6J0CW26-F1
#
_cell.length_a   1.000
_cell.length_b   1.000
_cell.length_c   1.000
_cell.angle_alpha   90.00
_cell.angle_beta   90.00
_cell.angle_gamma   90.00
#
_symmetry.space_group_name_H-M   'P 1'
#
loop_
_entity.id
_entity.type
_entity.pdbx_description
1 polymer ?
#
loop_
_entity_poly.entity_id
_entity_poly.type
_entity_poly.pdbx_seq_one_letter_code
_entity_poly.pdbx_strand_id
1 'polypeptide(L)'
;KHKPKKAFTSENLVFSASDLFAAGTEKTSTTLRYSLLLPLKYPEITVKVQEEIDQVICRHRSPCMQDRSHMPYTDAVLHEIQRYIDLLPTSLPHLVSCDIKFRNYLIPKGTTVIASLTSVLHDNKEFPHPEKFDPGHFLDENGKFKKSDYFFPFSTGNQNDFLVFGPYNTPLPHFLNVP
;
A
#
# COMPACT_ATOMS: atom_id res chain seq x y z
N LYS A 1 19.34 17.78 -36.61
CA LYS A 1 18.04 18.33 -36.15
C LYS A 1 17.23 17.20 -35.51
N HIS A 2 17.31 17.02 -34.20
CA HIS A 2 16.44 16.06 -33.49
C HIS A 2 15.03 16.68 -33.39
N LYS A 3 14.05 16.12 -34.11
CA LYS A 3 12.65 16.45 -33.85
C LYS A 3 12.29 15.93 -32.45
N PRO A 4 11.70 16.73 -31.56
CA PRO A 4 11.22 16.22 -30.28
C PRO A 4 10.19 15.13 -30.54
N LYS A 5 10.40 13.93 -29.98
CA LYS A 5 9.38 12.87 -30.00
C LYS A 5 8.13 13.44 -29.34
N LYS A 6 7.01 13.46 -30.06
CA LYS A 6 5.72 13.86 -29.46
C LYS A 6 5.34 12.80 -28.44
N ALA A 7 5.22 13.16 -27.17
CA ALA A 7 4.86 12.24 -26.10
C ALA A 7 3.42 11.71 -26.25
N PHE A 8 2.53 12.50 -26.86
CA PHE A 8 1.14 12.14 -27.11
C PHE A 8 0.99 11.60 -28.55
N THR A 9 0.97 10.28 -28.67
CA THR A 9 0.68 9.51 -29.90
C THR A 9 -0.48 8.55 -29.65
N SER A 10 -1.16 8.12 -30.71
CA SER A 10 -2.24 7.12 -30.60
C SER A 10 -1.75 5.82 -29.95
N GLU A 11 -0.54 5.38 -30.30
CA GLU A 11 0.10 4.20 -29.69
C GLU A 11 0.34 4.38 -28.19
N ASN A 12 0.89 5.52 -27.76
CA ASN A 12 1.09 5.80 -26.34
C ASN A 12 -0.23 5.92 -25.58
N LEU A 13 -1.30 6.41 -26.22
CA LEU A 13 -2.64 6.45 -25.63
C LEU A 13 -3.17 5.04 -25.37
N VAL A 14 -3.10 4.14 -26.36
CA VAL A 14 -3.55 2.74 -26.20
C VAL A 14 -2.72 2.04 -25.12
N PHE A 15 -1.40 2.24 -25.11
CA PHE A 15 -0.52 1.65 -24.10
C PHE A 15 -0.85 2.17 -22.69
N SER A 16 -0.96 3.49 -22.52
CA SER A 16 -1.25 4.09 -21.21
C SER A 16 -2.64 3.71 -20.69
N ALA A 17 -3.64 3.63 -21.57
CA ALA A 17 -4.98 3.17 -21.20
C ALA A 17 -4.95 1.71 -20.74
N SER A 18 -4.29 0.83 -21.50
CA SER A 18 -4.16 -0.59 -21.17
C SER A 18 -3.43 -0.81 -19.85
N ASP A 19 -2.35 -0.05 -19.62
CA ASP A 19 -1.59 -0.08 -18.36
C ASP A 19 -2.45 0.36 -17.18
N LEU A 20 -3.21 1.45 -17.32
CA LEU A 20 -4.13 1.92 -16.27
C LEU A 20 -5.19 0.86 -15.92
N PHE A 21 -5.79 0.23 -16.94
CA PHE A 21 -6.77 -0.84 -16.74
C PHE A 21 -6.17 -2.04 -16.02
N ALA A 22 -5.00 -2.52 -16.46
CA ALA A 22 -4.33 -3.66 -15.85
C ALA A 22 -3.91 -3.35 -14.40
N ALA A 23 -3.30 -2.19 -14.17
CA ALA A 23 -2.79 -1.77 -12.85
C ALA A 23 -3.91 -1.58 -11.82
N GLY A 24 -5.08 -1.09 -12.24
CA GLY A 24 -6.22 -0.86 -11.35
C GLY A 24 -7.06 -2.12 -11.10
N THR A 25 -7.35 -2.89 -12.15
CA THR A 25 -8.36 -3.96 -12.09
C THR A 25 -7.91 -5.12 -11.21
N GLU A 26 -6.71 -5.64 -11.43
CA GLU A 26 -6.25 -6.84 -10.72
C GLU A 26 -6.08 -6.59 -9.21
N LYS A 27 -5.50 -5.42 -8.87
CA LYS A 27 -5.22 -5.02 -7.49
C LYS A 27 -6.50 -4.83 -6.68
N THR A 28 -7.44 -4.07 -7.24
CA THR A 28 -8.71 -3.77 -6.56
C THR A 28 -9.62 -5.00 -6.48
N SER A 29 -9.75 -5.77 -7.56
CA SER A 29 -10.52 -7.01 -7.58
C SER A 29 -10.05 -8.00 -6.51
N THR A 30 -8.73 -8.20 -6.41
CA THR A 30 -8.18 -9.11 -5.40
C THR A 30 -8.41 -8.58 -3.98
N THR A 31 -8.21 -7.28 -3.74
CA THR A 31 -8.48 -6.67 -2.44
C THR A 31 -9.96 -6.86 -2.03
N LEU A 32 -10.90 -6.63 -2.95
CA LEU A 32 -12.33 -6.84 -2.71
C LEU A 32 -12.68 -8.31 -2.46
N ARG A 33 -12.05 -9.24 -3.18
CA ARG A 33 -12.24 -10.67 -2.96
C ARG A 33 -11.85 -11.05 -1.53
N TYR A 34 -10.72 -10.55 -1.04
CA TYR A 34 -10.29 -10.79 0.33
C TYR A 34 -11.12 -10.02 1.36
N SER A 35 -11.64 -8.83 1.01
CA SER A 35 -12.56 -8.10 1.90
C SER A 35 -13.90 -8.81 2.09
N LEU A 36 -14.27 -9.75 1.21
CA LEU A 36 -15.41 -10.63 1.42
C LEU A 36 -14.99 -11.95 2.10
N LEU A 37 -13.80 -12.48 1.79
CA LEU A 37 -13.33 -13.76 2.32
C LEU A 37 -12.90 -13.69 3.79
N LEU A 38 -12.16 -12.66 4.19
CA LEU A 38 -11.60 -12.56 5.54
C LEU A 38 -12.68 -12.37 6.61
N PRO A 39 -13.73 -11.54 6.42
CA PRO A 39 -14.83 -11.44 7.38
C PRO A 39 -15.58 -12.77 7.58
N LEU A 40 -15.69 -13.62 6.54
CA LEU A 40 -16.27 -14.96 6.68
C LEU A 40 -15.43 -15.89 7.57
N LYS A 41 -14.11 -15.69 7.61
CA LYS A 41 -13.19 -16.43 8.48
C LYS A 41 -13.20 -15.88 9.91
N TYR A 42 -13.44 -14.58 10.08
CA TYR A 42 -13.39 -13.84 11.34
C TYR A 42 -14.76 -13.16 11.61
N PRO A 43 -15.78 -13.92 12.04
CA PRO A 43 -17.13 -13.40 12.23
C PRO A 43 -17.19 -12.25 13.25
N GLU A 44 -16.31 -12.25 14.26
CA GLU A 44 -16.18 -11.18 15.24
C GLU A 44 -15.81 -9.83 14.63
N ILE A 45 -15.05 -9.83 13.53
CA ILE A 45 -14.70 -8.61 12.79
C ILE A 45 -15.90 -8.15 11.99
N THR A 46 -16.62 -9.09 11.36
CA THR A 46 -17.86 -8.79 10.62
C THR A 46 -18.89 -8.09 11.50
N VAL A 47 -19.09 -8.59 12.73
CA VAL A 47 -20.04 -8.00 13.68
C VAL A 47 -19.67 -6.54 13.98
N LYS A 48 -18.41 -6.26 14.31
CA LYS A 48 -17.96 -4.89 14.62
C LYS A 48 -18.04 -3.94 13.43
N VAL A 49 -17.69 -4.40 12.22
CA VAL A 49 -17.84 -3.60 11.00
C VAL A 49 -19.31 -3.27 10.75
N GLN A 50 -20.20 -4.26 10.91
CA GLN A 50 -21.63 -4.05 10.72
C GLN A 50 -22.23 -3.11 11.77
N GLU A 51 -21.80 -3.22 13.03
CA GLU A 51 -22.17 -2.29 14.11
C GLU A 51 -21.77 -0.85 13.77
N GLU A 52 -20.55 -0.63 13.30
CA GLU A 52 -20.06 0.69 12.90
C GLU A 52 -20.84 1.25 11.68
N ILE A 53 -21.13 0.40 10.68
CA ILE A 53 -21.97 0.77 9.53
C ILE A 53 -23.38 1.18 9.99
N ASP A 54 -24.02 0.37 10.84
CA ASP A 54 -25.37 0.63 11.33
C ASP A 54 -25.41 1.93 12.17
N GLN A 55 -24.34 2.28 12.89
CA GLN A 55 -24.22 3.51 13.68
C GLN A 55 -23.98 4.77 12.83
N VAL A 56 -23.10 4.70 11.83
CA VAL A 56 -22.66 5.90 11.07
C VAL A 56 -23.51 6.15 9.84
N ILE A 57 -23.82 5.08 9.10
CA ILE A 57 -24.54 5.17 7.83
C ILE A 57 -26.04 5.03 8.07
N CYS A 58 -26.45 4.16 9.01
CA CYS A 58 -27.83 3.70 9.17
C CYS A 58 -28.34 2.95 7.91
N ARG A 59 -29.45 2.23 8.05
CA ARG A 59 -29.98 1.37 6.96
C ARG A 59 -30.74 2.09 5.85
N HIS A 60 -30.87 3.42 5.94
CA HIS A 60 -31.77 4.20 5.06
C HIS A 60 -31.05 5.01 3.97
N ARG A 61 -29.71 5.03 3.97
CA ARG A 61 -28.92 5.75 2.96
C ARG A 61 -27.77 4.89 2.46
N SER A 62 -27.29 5.20 1.26
CA SER A 62 -26.09 4.59 0.70
C SER A 62 -24.82 5.18 1.34
N PRO A 63 -23.73 4.40 1.46
CA PRO A 63 -22.42 4.89 1.87
C PRO A 63 -21.89 5.98 0.93
N CYS A 64 -21.16 6.94 1.48
CA CYS A 64 -20.42 7.95 0.73
C CYS A 64 -19.00 8.15 1.29
N MET A 65 -18.14 8.83 0.54
CA MET A 65 -16.74 9.02 0.93
C MET A 65 -16.56 9.84 2.21
N GLN A 66 -17.53 10.70 2.56
CA GLN A 66 -17.52 11.46 3.81
C GLN A 66 -17.72 10.57 5.05
N ASP A 67 -18.30 9.38 4.89
CA ASP A 67 -18.54 8.45 6.01
C ASP A 67 -17.23 7.86 6.53
N ARG A 68 -16.24 7.72 5.64
CA ARG A 68 -14.93 7.11 5.96
C ARG A 68 -14.27 7.71 7.20
N SER A 69 -14.30 9.04 7.36
CA SER A 69 -13.68 9.69 8.54
C SER A 69 -14.37 9.36 9.86
N HIS A 70 -15.58 8.83 9.80
CA HIS A 70 -16.39 8.45 10.95
C HIS A 70 -16.42 6.92 11.16
N MET A 71 -15.71 6.16 10.32
CA MET A 71 -15.67 4.69 10.36
C MET A 71 -14.24 4.16 10.57
N PRO A 72 -13.60 4.50 11.70
CA PRO A 72 -12.20 4.15 11.94
C PRO A 72 -11.95 2.64 11.95
N TYR A 73 -12.88 1.83 12.44
CA TYR A 73 -12.71 0.38 12.51
C TYR A 73 -12.78 -0.26 11.12
N THR A 74 -13.72 0.15 10.28
CA THR A 74 -13.84 -0.31 8.89
C THR A 74 -12.63 0.13 8.07
N ASP A 75 -12.12 1.35 8.27
CA ASP A 75 -10.90 1.80 7.60
C ASP A 75 -9.68 0.98 8.07
N ALA A 76 -9.58 0.68 9.36
CA ALA A 76 -8.54 -0.19 9.91
C ALA A 76 -8.60 -1.61 9.33
N VAL A 77 -9.80 -2.21 9.23
CA VAL A 77 -10.00 -3.53 8.61
C VAL A 77 -9.54 -3.51 7.15
N LEU A 78 -9.89 -2.48 6.36
CA LEU A 78 -9.48 -2.38 4.96
C LEU A 78 -7.96 -2.28 4.80
N HIS A 79 -7.30 -1.49 5.67
CA HIS A 79 -5.84 -1.39 5.67
C HIS A 79 -5.17 -2.69 6.10
N GLU A 80 -5.72 -3.36 7.10
CA GLU A 80 -5.23 -4.67 7.54
C GLU A 80 -5.39 -5.73 6.46
N ILE A 81 -6.48 -5.70 5.68
CA ILE A 81 -6.63 -6.58 4.51
C ILE A 81 -5.49 -6.33 3.53
N GLN A 82 -5.21 -5.08 3.17
CA GLN A 82 -4.14 -4.74 2.23
C GLN A 82 -2.75 -5.13 2.74
N ARG A 83 -2.48 -4.98 4.05
CA ARG A 83 -1.22 -5.41 4.68
C ARG A 83 -1.10 -6.93 4.66
N TYR A 84 -2.15 -7.63 5.09
CA TYR A 84 -2.17 -9.08 5.30
C TYR A 84 -2.13 -9.87 4.00
N ILE A 85 -2.84 -9.42 2.94
CA ILE A 85 -2.80 -10.11 1.65
C ILE A 85 -1.44 -9.98 0.95
N ASP A 86 -0.67 -8.94 1.30
CA ASP A 86 0.63 -8.61 0.72
C ASP A 86 0.68 -8.82 -0.80
N LEU A 87 -0.30 -8.21 -1.49
CA LEU A 87 -0.59 -8.52 -2.89
C LEU A 87 0.59 -8.23 -3.82
N LEU A 88 1.44 -7.27 -3.44
CA LEU A 88 2.65 -6.89 -4.15
C LEU A 88 3.83 -7.03 -3.19
N PRO A 89 4.47 -8.21 -3.11
CA PRO A 89 5.56 -8.43 -2.17
C PRO A 89 6.83 -7.62 -2.51
N THR A 90 6.93 -7.17 -3.76
CA THR A 90 8.03 -6.35 -4.27
C THR A 90 7.52 -5.15 -5.05
N SER A 91 8.30 -4.06 -5.05
CA SER A 91 8.08 -2.93 -5.97
C SER A 91 8.29 -3.36 -7.42
N LEU A 92 7.88 -2.50 -8.36
CA LEU A 92 8.36 -2.62 -9.74
C LEU A 92 9.89 -2.41 -9.80
N PRO A 93 10.57 -2.99 -10.78
CA PRO A 93 11.99 -2.72 -10.98
C PRO A 93 12.25 -1.24 -11.29
N HIS A 94 13.18 -0.63 -10.55
CA HIS A 94 13.64 0.74 -10.76
C HIS A 94 15.08 0.73 -11.25
N LEU A 95 15.43 1.68 -12.13
CA LEU A 95 16.80 1.84 -12.63
C LEU A 95 17.46 3.05 -11.96
N VAL A 96 18.64 2.83 -11.39
CA VAL A 96 19.41 3.91 -10.73
C VAL A 96 19.97 4.88 -11.78
N SER A 97 19.56 6.15 -11.72
CA SER A 97 19.87 7.18 -12.73
C SER A 97 21.27 7.80 -12.57
N CYS A 98 21.84 7.76 -11.37
CA CYS A 98 23.19 8.21 -11.02
C CYS A 98 23.75 7.37 -9.87
N ASP A 99 25.07 7.34 -9.68
CA ASP A 99 25.68 6.62 -8.56
C ASP A 99 25.13 7.16 -7.23
N ILE A 100 24.55 6.28 -6.41
CA ILE A 100 24.01 6.64 -5.10
C ILE A 100 24.71 5.89 -3.99
N LYS A 101 24.92 6.55 -2.86
CA LYS A 101 25.36 5.88 -1.64
C LYS A 101 24.13 5.52 -0.81
N PHE A 102 23.92 4.22 -0.59
CA PHE A 102 22.86 3.71 0.28
C PHE A 102 23.48 2.96 1.45
N ARG A 103 23.27 3.47 2.67
CA ARG A 103 23.95 3.00 3.88
C ARG A 103 25.48 3.03 3.67
N ASN A 104 26.13 1.87 3.79
CA ASN A 104 27.57 1.72 3.61
C ASN A 104 27.94 1.22 2.20
N TYR A 105 26.98 1.14 1.28
CA TYR A 105 27.17 0.64 -0.07
C TYR A 105 27.07 1.76 -1.10
N LEU A 106 27.89 1.67 -2.15
CA LEU A 106 27.72 2.45 -3.37
C LEU A 106 26.92 1.60 -4.37
N ILE A 107 25.81 2.15 -4.86
CA ILE A 107 24.99 1.55 -5.90
C ILE A 107 25.28 2.31 -7.19
N PRO A 108 25.95 1.69 -8.17
CA PRO A 108 26.29 2.35 -9.43
C PRO A 108 25.06 2.69 -10.26
N LYS A 109 25.18 3.73 -11.08
CA LYS A 109 24.25 4.07 -12.15
C LYS A 109 24.01 2.86 -13.06
N GLY A 110 22.75 2.67 -13.45
CA GLY A 110 22.33 1.55 -14.29
C GLY A 110 22.06 0.26 -13.53
N THR A 111 22.22 0.25 -12.19
CA THR A 111 21.80 -0.88 -11.37
C THR A 111 20.28 -0.93 -11.29
N THR A 112 19.70 -2.11 -11.51
CA THR A 112 18.27 -2.37 -11.26
C THR A 112 18.05 -2.66 -9.78
N VAL A 113 17.14 -1.94 -9.15
CA VAL A 113 16.78 -2.10 -7.74
C VAL A 113 15.31 -2.50 -7.64
N ILE A 114 15.03 -3.50 -6.79
CA ILE A 114 13.69 -3.97 -6.46
C ILE A 114 13.57 -3.88 -4.94
N ALA A 115 12.59 -3.14 -4.44
CA ALA A 115 12.34 -3.03 -3.01
C ALA A 115 11.43 -4.17 -2.55
N SER A 116 11.75 -4.81 -1.43
CA SER A 116 10.80 -5.70 -0.76
C SER A 116 9.79 -4.86 0.00
N LEU A 117 8.51 -4.98 -0.37
CA LEU A 117 7.40 -4.36 0.35
C LEU A 117 6.95 -5.27 1.49
N THR A 118 6.97 -6.59 1.28
CA THR A 118 6.67 -7.61 2.30
C THR A 118 7.45 -7.38 3.59
N SER A 119 8.76 -7.08 3.49
CA SER A 119 9.61 -6.92 4.67
C SER A 119 9.17 -5.77 5.57
N VAL A 120 8.56 -4.74 4.99
CA VAL A 120 8.05 -3.57 5.71
C VAL A 120 6.65 -3.85 6.27
N LEU A 121 5.78 -4.50 5.48
CA LEU A 121 4.42 -4.88 5.88
C LEU A 121 4.36 -6.00 6.94
N HIS A 122 5.48 -6.70 7.15
CA HIS A 122 5.66 -7.76 8.14
C HIS A 122 6.74 -7.43 9.18
N ASP A 123 7.13 -6.17 9.34
CA ASP A 123 8.06 -5.80 10.41
C ASP A 123 7.38 -5.95 11.77
N ASN A 124 7.79 -6.99 12.52
CA ASN A 124 7.30 -7.30 13.87
C ASN A 124 7.40 -6.12 14.86
N LYS A 125 8.26 -5.13 14.60
CA LYS A 125 8.39 -3.95 15.45
C LYS A 125 7.19 -3.02 15.32
N GLU A 126 6.63 -2.93 14.12
CA GLU A 126 5.50 -2.05 13.83
C GLU A 126 4.17 -2.81 13.83
N PHE A 127 4.17 -4.06 13.33
CA PHE A 127 3.00 -4.93 13.26
C PHE A 127 3.24 -6.18 14.12
N PRO A 128 2.85 -6.18 15.41
CA PRO A 128 3.05 -7.34 16.28
C PRO A 128 2.22 -8.55 15.84
N HIS A 129 2.86 -9.70 15.60
CA HIS A 129 2.22 -10.89 15.01
C HIS A 129 1.66 -10.61 13.60
N PRO A 130 2.51 -10.20 12.65
CA PRO A 130 2.09 -9.77 11.32
C PRO A 130 1.46 -10.92 10.51
N GLU A 131 1.67 -12.17 10.90
CA GLU A 131 1.03 -13.37 10.34
C GLU A 131 -0.43 -13.54 10.76
N LYS A 132 -0.90 -12.76 11.75
CA LYS A 132 -2.30 -12.73 12.16
C LYS A 132 -3.00 -11.55 11.51
N PHE A 133 -4.27 -11.76 11.21
CA PHE A 133 -5.14 -10.70 10.74
C PHE A 133 -5.68 -9.96 11.96
N ASP A 134 -5.16 -8.75 12.23
CA ASP A 134 -5.53 -7.94 13.38
C ASP A 134 -5.76 -6.47 12.97
N PRO A 135 -7.03 -6.02 12.87
CA PRO A 135 -7.34 -4.62 12.62
C PRO A 135 -6.75 -3.64 13.65
N GLY A 136 -6.39 -4.13 14.84
CA GLY A 136 -5.70 -3.36 15.89
C GLY A 136 -4.39 -2.72 15.44
N HIS A 137 -3.72 -3.28 14.42
CA HIS A 137 -2.53 -2.68 13.81
C HIS A 137 -2.74 -1.24 13.31
N PHE A 138 -3.97 -0.88 12.96
CA PHE A 138 -4.33 0.44 12.42
C PHE A 138 -5.23 1.24 13.36
N LEU A 139 -5.29 0.86 14.64
CA LEU A 139 -6.06 1.55 15.67
C LEU A 139 -5.14 2.06 16.78
N ASP A 140 -5.40 3.27 17.27
CA ASP A 140 -4.77 3.76 18.49
C ASP A 140 -5.47 3.25 19.77
N GLU A 141 -4.93 3.60 20.93
CA GLU A 141 -5.49 3.22 22.24
C GLU A 141 -6.94 3.72 22.47
N ASN A 142 -7.37 4.73 21.70
CA ASN A 142 -8.72 5.29 21.76
C ASN A 142 -9.66 4.71 20.69
N GLY A 143 -9.19 3.73 19.89
CA GLY A 143 -9.95 3.15 18.78
C GLY A 143 -10.08 4.07 17.57
N LYS A 144 -9.26 5.12 17.45
CA LYS A 144 -9.19 5.95 16.23
C LYS A 144 -8.27 5.31 15.22
N PHE A 145 -8.59 5.52 13.95
CA PHE A 145 -7.74 5.08 12.86
C PHE A 145 -6.38 5.78 12.91
N LYS A 146 -5.32 4.98 12.92
CA LYS A 146 -3.93 5.42 12.88
C LYS A 146 -3.23 4.71 11.74
N LYS A 147 -2.90 5.47 10.69
CA LYS A 147 -2.08 4.95 9.60
C LYS A 147 -0.63 4.78 10.08
N SER A 148 -0.07 3.58 9.89
CA SER A 148 1.35 3.33 10.11
C SER A 148 2.21 3.95 9.01
N ASP A 149 3.37 4.51 9.39
CA ASP A 149 4.38 4.99 8.45
C ASP A 149 5.07 3.87 7.67
N TYR A 150 4.87 2.60 8.06
CA TYR A 150 5.38 1.40 7.38
C TYR A 150 4.39 0.83 6.36
N PHE A 151 3.19 1.42 6.26
CA PHE A 151 2.16 0.96 5.36
C PHE A 151 2.38 1.45 3.92
N PHE A 152 3.14 0.67 3.14
CA PHE A 152 3.46 0.95 1.73
C PHE A 152 2.97 -0.14 0.75
N PRO A 153 1.68 -0.52 0.72
CA PRO A 153 1.17 -1.54 -0.21
C PRO A 153 1.26 -1.12 -1.68
N PHE A 154 1.48 0.18 -1.95
CA PHE A 154 1.61 0.74 -3.29
C PHE A 154 2.97 1.39 -3.55
N SER A 155 4.01 0.98 -2.79
CA SER A 155 5.32 1.64 -2.79
C SER A 155 5.23 3.13 -2.38
N THR A 156 6.32 3.86 -2.53
CA THR A 156 6.43 5.29 -2.26
C THR A 156 7.45 5.92 -3.21
N GLY A 157 7.37 7.24 -3.39
CA GLY A 157 8.26 8.00 -4.28
C GLY A 157 7.81 8.12 -5.71
N ASN A 158 8.49 8.99 -6.45
CA ASN A 158 8.26 9.11 -7.88
C ASN A 158 8.80 7.85 -8.56
N GLN A 159 7.98 7.18 -9.39
CA GLN A 159 8.41 6.00 -10.15
C GLN A 159 9.66 6.26 -11.03
N ASN A 160 9.89 7.52 -11.38
CA ASN A 160 11.02 7.99 -12.19
C ASN A 160 12.22 8.50 -11.38
N ASP A 161 12.08 8.74 -10.07
CA ASP A 161 13.15 9.29 -9.23
C ASP A 161 13.09 8.71 -7.82
N PHE A 162 14.16 8.04 -7.43
CA PHE A 162 14.38 7.50 -6.08
C PHE A 162 14.73 8.62 -5.09
N LEU A 163 13.87 9.62 -4.94
CA LEU A 163 13.90 10.52 -3.79
C LEU A 163 12.76 10.15 -2.85
N VAL A 164 12.98 9.09 -2.07
CA VAL A 164 12.21 8.84 -0.86
C VAL A 164 13.17 8.81 0.32
N PHE A 165 13.43 10.00 0.84
CA PHE A 165 13.58 10.15 2.28
C PHE A 165 12.24 10.76 2.75
N GLY A 166 11.62 10.19 3.77
CA GLY A 166 10.54 10.87 4.47
C GLY A 166 11.03 12.22 5.01
N PRO A 167 10.14 13.11 5.48
CA PRO A 167 10.51 14.45 6.00
C PRO A 167 11.43 14.43 7.24
N TYR A 168 11.81 13.25 7.71
CA TYR A 168 12.77 13.05 8.77
C TYR A 168 13.88 12.13 8.27
N ASN A 169 15.13 12.56 8.46
CA ASN A 169 16.37 11.78 8.29
C ASN A 169 16.44 10.56 9.24
N THR A 170 15.32 9.89 9.49
CA THR A 170 15.25 8.60 10.16
C THR A 170 15.55 7.52 9.12
N PRO A 171 16.65 6.76 9.26
CA PRO A 171 16.92 5.65 8.36
C PRO A 171 15.77 4.65 8.48
N LEU A 172 15.06 4.41 7.37
CA LEU A 172 14.07 3.35 7.27
C LEU A 172 14.77 2.03 7.67
N PRO A 173 14.31 1.36 8.73
CA PRO A 173 14.91 0.11 9.14
C PRO A 173 14.57 -0.96 8.07
N HIS A 174 15.61 -1.59 7.55
CA HIS A 174 15.56 -2.85 6.81
C HIS A 174 14.91 -2.84 5.40
N PHE A 175 15.40 -2.02 4.47
CA PHE A 175 15.10 -2.22 3.04
C PHE A 175 15.86 -3.38 2.39
N LEU A 176 16.92 -3.90 3.02
CA LEU A 176 17.69 -5.06 2.55
C LEU A 176 18.32 -5.76 3.76
N ASN A 177 17.56 -6.63 4.42
CA ASN A 177 18.10 -7.70 5.25
C ASN A 177 17.41 -9.01 4.81
N VAL A 178 17.88 -9.55 3.69
CA VAL A 178 17.73 -10.97 3.37
C VAL A 178 19.16 -11.48 3.16
N PRO A 179 19.56 -12.62 3.77
CA PRO A 179 20.90 -13.18 3.62
C PRO A 179 21.27 -13.51 2.17
#